data_AF-A0A193KZ04-F1
#
_entry.id   AF-A0A193KZ04-F1
#
_cell.length_a   1.000
_cell.length_b   1.000
_cell.length_c   1.000
_cell.angle_alpha   90.00
_cell.angle_beta   90.00
_cell.angle_gamma   90.00
#
_symmetry.space_group_name_H-M   'P 1'
#
loop_
_entity.id
_entity.type
_entity.pdbx_description
1 polymer ?
#
loop_
_entity_poly.entity_id
_entity_poly.type
_entity_poly.pdbx_seq_one_letter_code
_entity_poly.pdbx_strand_id
1 'polypeptide(L)'
;MRSSPKRLPALLVGTALVASALGAATLAHAGTGDGTDGRGAPVAAAAAHSGHTRAVSTRASADDPDGDGYIPAVPQVTGVTPSSADPPHRYFHEFQANCSVTHTAPDDPIVFPGQPGTSHDHTFMGNTSTDAYSTTASLDGGATTCKAPGDASGYWMPSLFEGDRKILPVGPQTIYYKSGVTDYTSVRPFPKGLRFLVGDPMQSAAEFRGHPGFVEGWECGDSYFNTDFPASCPDRADVQLNIRLQAPSCWDGQYLDTPDHKSHMAYPVVKPGTNDNVCPADHPVAVPMIEFKMAFPVNGDLSQVRLASGRGYSFHYDFFNAWDDATLRALVTHCVVGGLQCDARGYDQTHPEAGAALGEDYRLP
;
A
#
# COMPACT_ATOMS: atom_id res chain seq x y z
N MET A 1 -53.38 34.64 21.47
CA MET A 1 -52.52 35.78 21.85
C MET A 1 -51.15 35.56 21.24
N ARG A 2 -50.74 36.50 20.37
CA ARG A 2 -49.38 36.90 19.96
C ARG A 2 -48.44 35.86 19.32
N SER A 3 -48.48 35.87 17.99
CA SER A 3 -47.35 35.65 17.07
C SER A 3 -46.35 36.81 17.16
N SER A 4 -45.05 36.53 17.01
CA SER A 4 -44.10 37.42 16.30
C SER A 4 -42.75 36.71 16.00
N PRO A 5 -42.24 36.77 14.75
CA PRO A 5 -40.97 36.18 14.32
C PRO A 5 -39.79 37.16 14.43
N LYS A 6 -38.55 36.63 14.54
CA LYS A 6 -37.31 37.43 14.49
C LYS A 6 -36.91 37.73 13.05
N ARG A 7 -36.69 39.02 12.77
CA ARG A 7 -36.21 39.59 11.50
C ARG A 7 -34.67 39.62 11.48
N LEU A 8 -34.07 39.27 10.35
CA LEU A 8 -32.69 39.65 9.98
C LEU A 8 -32.73 40.96 9.17
N PRO A 9 -31.76 41.87 9.30
CA PRO A 9 -31.65 43.03 8.45
C PRO A 9 -30.81 42.73 7.20
N ALA A 10 -31.31 43.19 6.06
CA ALA A 10 -30.61 43.31 4.78
C ALA A 10 -30.39 44.80 4.44
N LEU A 11 -29.55 45.04 3.42
CA LEU A 11 -29.18 46.31 2.73
C LEU A 11 -28.02 47.10 3.38
N LEU A 12 -27.03 47.66 2.66
CA LEU A 12 -26.91 48.16 1.27
C LEU A 12 -25.49 47.92 0.70
N VAL A 13 -25.30 47.45 -0.54
CA VAL A 13 -25.17 48.18 -1.84
C VAL A 13 -23.95 49.11 -1.94
N GLY A 14 -23.09 48.82 -2.94
CA GLY A 14 -22.03 49.72 -3.41
C GLY A 14 -21.18 49.10 -4.52
N THR A 15 -21.65 49.23 -5.77
CA THR A 15 -20.98 48.94 -7.05
C THR A 15 -19.76 49.82 -7.33
N ALA A 16 -18.71 49.29 -7.99
CA ALA A 16 -18.30 49.68 -9.35
C ALA A 16 -16.90 49.14 -9.78
N LEU A 17 -16.90 48.50 -10.95
CA LEU A 17 -15.89 48.31 -12.01
C LEU A 17 -14.54 49.08 -11.93
N VAL A 18 -13.44 48.47 -12.40
CA VAL A 18 -12.75 48.80 -13.68
C VAL A 18 -11.66 47.77 -14.05
N ALA A 19 -11.67 47.47 -15.36
CA ALA A 19 -10.78 46.77 -16.28
C ALA A 19 -9.31 46.44 -15.94
N SER A 20 -8.92 45.22 -16.32
CA SER A 20 -7.54 44.80 -16.61
C SER A 20 -7.27 44.96 -18.12
N ALA A 21 -6.30 45.81 -18.49
CA ALA A 21 -5.82 45.95 -19.86
C ALA A 21 -4.54 45.12 -20.09
N LEU A 22 -4.45 44.53 -21.29
CA LEU A 22 -3.29 43.80 -21.81
C LEU A 22 -2.05 44.70 -21.93
N GLY A 23 -0.87 44.15 -21.65
CA GLY A 23 0.42 44.69 -22.03
C GLY A 23 1.20 43.68 -22.88
N ALA A 24 1.32 43.98 -24.17
CA ALA A 24 2.16 43.26 -25.11
C ALA A 24 3.58 43.84 -25.16
N ALA A 25 4.54 42.94 -25.36
CA ALA A 25 5.92 43.05 -25.86
C ALA A 25 6.53 44.44 -26.16
N THR A 26 7.79 44.60 -25.72
CA THR A 26 8.84 45.26 -26.53
C THR A 26 10.19 44.55 -26.37
N LEU A 27 10.80 44.25 -27.52
CA LEU A 27 12.19 43.82 -27.71
C LEU A 27 13.09 45.06 -27.78
N ALA A 28 14.29 44.99 -27.20
CA ALA A 28 15.43 45.82 -27.58
C ALA A 28 16.77 45.08 -27.37
N HIS A 29 17.47 44.84 -28.48
CA HIS A 29 18.93 44.63 -28.60
C HIS A 29 19.65 45.97 -28.28
N ALA A 30 20.96 46.12 -27.96
CA ALA A 30 22.19 45.34 -28.10
C ALA A 30 23.24 45.88 -27.11
N GLY A 31 24.33 45.15 -26.87
CA GLY A 31 25.56 45.69 -26.26
C GLY A 31 26.64 44.64 -26.02
N THR A 32 27.67 44.63 -26.86
CA THR A 32 28.84 43.75 -26.88
C THR A 32 29.89 44.10 -25.82
N GLY A 33 30.61 43.11 -25.25
CA GLY A 33 31.90 43.35 -24.59
C GLY A 33 32.36 42.28 -23.58
N ASP A 34 33.14 41.32 -24.09
CA ASP A 34 34.37 40.72 -23.52
C ASP A 34 34.44 40.07 -22.10
N GLY A 35 34.90 38.81 -22.09
CA GLY A 35 36.03 38.38 -21.25
C GLY A 35 35.81 37.86 -19.82
N THR A 36 36.08 36.56 -19.66
CA THR A 36 36.67 35.85 -18.50
C THR A 36 35.77 35.30 -17.36
N ASP A 37 35.65 33.96 -17.40
CA ASP A 37 35.75 32.97 -16.33
C ASP A 37 35.20 33.25 -14.93
N GLY A 38 34.18 32.45 -14.56
CA GLY A 38 33.72 32.33 -13.18
C GLY A 38 32.35 31.68 -13.01
N ARG A 39 32.02 30.61 -13.75
CA ARG A 39 30.81 29.82 -13.46
C ARG A 39 31.06 28.94 -12.23
N GLY A 40 30.73 29.46 -11.05
CA GLY A 40 30.39 28.63 -9.90
C GLY A 40 29.14 27.81 -10.24
N ALA A 41 29.33 26.52 -10.49
CA ALA A 41 28.23 25.57 -10.60
C ALA A 41 27.46 25.52 -9.27
N PRO A 42 26.12 25.43 -9.28
CA PRO A 42 25.40 25.08 -8.07
C PRO A 42 25.78 23.65 -7.73
N VAL A 43 26.38 23.45 -6.56
CA VAL A 43 26.59 22.13 -5.98
C VAL A 43 25.21 21.58 -5.63
N ALA A 44 24.59 20.87 -6.58
CA ALA A 44 23.55 19.93 -6.25
C ALA A 44 24.22 18.85 -5.41
N ALA A 45 23.99 18.87 -4.10
CA ALA A 45 24.32 17.76 -3.23
C ALA A 45 23.42 16.58 -3.63
N ALA A 46 23.84 15.86 -4.67
CA ALA A 46 23.45 14.48 -4.85
C ALA A 46 24.07 13.72 -3.67
N ALA A 47 23.28 13.53 -2.61
CA ALA A 47 23.58 12.49 -1.64
C ALA A 47 23.52 11.17 -2.42
N ALA A 48 24.69 10.68 -2.81
CA ALA A 48 24.83 9.39 -3.45
C ALA A 48 24.26 8.32 -2.50
N HIS A 49 23.24 7.58 -2.95
CA HIS A 49 22.82 6.32 -2.35
C HIS A 49 23.97 5.33 -2.47
N SER A 50 24.94 5.41 -1.56
CA SER A 50 26.01 4.44 -1.45
C SER A 50 25.44 3.23 -0.72
N GLY A 51 25.16 2.13 -1.43
CA GLY A 51 25.11 0.81 -0.80
C GLY A 51 24.06 -0.18 -1.27
N HIS A 52 23.01 0.24 -2.00
CA HIS A 52 22.02 -0.72 -2.49
C HIS A 52 22.14 -0.81 -4.01
N THR A 53 22.60 -1.95 -4.51
CA THR A 53 22.27 -2.41 -5.86
C THR A 53 21.34 -3.58 -5.61
N ARG A 54 20.17 -3.64 -6.26
CA ARG A 54 19.37 -4.87 -6.21
C ARG A 54 20.24 -5.97 -6.83
N ALA A 55 20.84 -6.81 -6.00
CA ALA A 55 21.40 -8.05 -6.49
C ALA A 55 20.21 -8.83 -7.04
N VAL A 56 20.18 -9.05 -8.35
CA VAL A 56 19.16 -9.89 -8.97
C VAL A 56 19.53 -11.32 -8.58
N SER A 57 18.62 -12.01 -7.88
CA SER A 57 18.79 -13.43 -7.62
C SER A 57 18.95 -14.17 -8.95
N THR A 58 19.93 -15.06 -9.03
CA THR A 58 20.10 -15.99 -10.16
C THR A 58 19.48 -17.36 -9.87
N ARG A 59 18.88 -17.52 -8.70
CA ARG A 59 18.25 -18.77 -8.26
C ARG A 59 16.76 -18.73 -8.53
N ALA A 60 16.26 -19.79 -9.15
CA ALA A 60 14.84 -20.02 -9.37
C ALA A 60 14.12 -20.39 -8.06
N SER A 61 12.89 -19.92 -7.90
CA SER A 61 11.99 -20.38 -6.83
C SER A 61 11.49 -21.80 -7.13
N ALA A 62 11.08 -22.57 -6.12
CA ALA A 62 10.47 -23.88 -6.39
C ALA A 62 9.09 -23.77 -7.07
N ASP A 63 8.44 -22.60 -6.97
CA ASP A 63 7.23 -22.27 -7.74
C ASP A 63 7.54 -21.85 -9.19
N ASP A 64 8.82 -21.63 -9.52
CA ASP A 64 9.35 -21.25 -10.83
C ASP A 64 10.36 -22.31 -11.31
N PRO A 65 9.90 -23.49 -11.76
CA PRO A 65 10.80 -24.61 -12.04
C PRO A 65 11.70 -24.43 -13.28
N ASP A 66 11.36 -23.53 -14.20
CA ASP A 66 12.18 -23.23 -15.37
C ASP A 66 13.14 -22.04 -15.17
N GLY A 67 12.89 -21.22 -14.14
CA GLY A 67 13.80 -20.19 -13.66
C GLY A 67 13.81 -18.93 -14.52
N ASP A 68 12.75 -18.70 -15.29
CA ASP A 68 12.62 -17.51 -16.12
C ASP A 68 12.06 -16.28 -15.36
N GLY A 69 11.66 -16.49 -14.10
CA GLY A 69 11.09 -15.48 -13.21
C GLY A 69 9.59 -15.26 -13.37
N TYR A 70 8.92 -15.97 -14.28
CA TYR A 70 7.48 -15.93 -14.46
C TYR A 70 6.82 -17.12 -13.76
N ILE A 71 5.81 -16.84 -12.95
CA ILE A 71 5.01 -17.90 -12.32
C ILE A 71 3.59 -17.81 -12.90
N PRO A 72 3.18 -18.67 -13.83
CA PRO A 72 1.86 -18.59 -14.44
C PRO A 72 0.76 -18.98 -13.45
N ALA A 73 -0.37 -18.28 -13.52
CA ALA A 73 -1.57 -18.67 -12.79
C ALA A 73 -2.24 -19.90 -13.44
N VAL A 74 -2.76 -20.80 -12.61
CA VAL A 74 -3.46 -22.01 -13.08
C VAL A 74 -4.82 -22.14 -12.38
N PRO A 75 -5.96 -21.91 -13.09
CA PRO A 75 -6.06 -21.41 -14.45
C PRO A 75 -5.77 -19.90 -14.55
N GLN A 76 -5.31 -19.45 -15.72
CA GLN A 76 -5.30 -18.03 -16.07
C GLN A 76 -6.72 -17.49 -16.25
N VAL A 77 -6.89 -16.20 -16.01
CA VAL A 77 -8.13 -15.45 -16.16
C VAL A 77 -8.04 -14.60 -17.42
N THR A 78 -8.51 -15.16 -18.54
CA THR A 78 -8.46 -14.50 -19.86
C THR A 78 -9.81 -13.92 -20.29
N GLY A 79 -9.79 -12.98 -21.23
CA GLY A 79 -11.01 -12.46 -21.87
C GLY A 79 -11.85 -11.54 -20.97
N VAL A 80 -11.24 -11.00 -19.91
CA VAL A 80 -11.89 -10.01 -19.03
C VAL A 80 -11.78 -8.63 -19.65
N THR A 81 -12.91 -7.93 -19.73
CA THR A 81 -12.93 -6.49 -19.99
C THR A 81 -13.02 -5.78 -18.65
N PRO A 82 -12.16 -4.78 -18.35
CA PRO A 82 -12.27 -4.01 -17.11
C PRO A 82 -13.68 -3.42 -16.96
N SER A 83 -14.28 -3.59 -15.78
CA SER A 83 -15.58 -2.98 -15.53
C SER A 83 -15.46 -1.47 -15.44
N SER A 84 -16.43 -0.77 -16.03
CA SER A 84 -16.58 0.68 -15.92
C SER A 84 -17.94 1.07 -15.33
N ALA A 85 -18.59 0.13 -14.63
CA ALA A 85 -19.83 0.37 -13.94
C ALA A 85 -19.61 1.29 -12.72
N ASP A 86 -20.68 1.95 -12.30
CA ASP A 86 -20.72 2.78 -11.10
C ASP A 86 -21.87 2.28 -10.22
N PRO A 87 -21.61 1.29 -9.35
CA PRO A 87 -22.62 0.75 -8.45
C PRO A 87 -23.06 1.81 -7.43
N PRO A 88 -24.21 1.64 -6.75
CA PRO A 88 -24.63 2.55 -5.70
C PRO A 88 -23.52 2.76 -4.67
N HIS A 89 -23.29 4.03 -4.32
CA HIS A 89 -22.22 4.42 -3.42
C HIS A 89 -22.33 3.72 -2.07
N ARG A 90 -21.25 3.04 -1.70
CA ARG A 90 -21.02 2.48 -0.36
C ARG A 90 -19.73 3.09 0.14
N TYR A 91 -19.75 3.59 1.37
CA TYR A 91 -18.60 4.32 1.92
C TYR A 91 -17.42 3.38 2.17
N PHE A 92 -17.70 2.12 2.49
CA PHE A 92 -16.72 1.09 2.76
C PHE A 92 -17.02 -0.15 1.93
N HIS A 93 -15.96 -0.87 1.58
CA HIS A 93 -15.96 -2.10 0.80
C HIS A 93 -14.69 -2.87 1.15
N GLU A 94 -14.59 -3.24 2.42
CA GLU A 94 -13.34 -3.70 3.03
C GLU A 94 -13.52 -4.76 4.11
N PHE A 95 -12.48 -5.54 4.35
CA PHE A 95 -12.28 -6.32 5.58
C PHE A 95 -10.84 -6.22 6.07
N GLN A 96 -10.58 -6.64 7.31
CA GLN A 96 -9.27 -6.57 7.94
C GLN A 96 -8.72 -7.97 8.24
N ALA A 97 -7.51 -8.33 7.84
CA ALA A 97 -6.93 -9.63 8.21
C ALA A 97 -6.47 -9.66 9.68
N ASN A 98 -5.94 -8.53 10.17
CA ASN A 98 -5.43 -8.33 11.54
C ASN A 98 -4.44 -9.41 12.00
N CYS A 99 -3.15 -9.22 11.72
CA CYS A 99 -2.11 -10.21 11.95
C CYS A 99 -1.02 -9.69 12.89
N SER A 100 -0.57 -10.52 13.84
CA SER A 100 0.53 -10.14 14.75
C SER A 100 1.89 -10.49 14.14
N VAL A 101 2.95 -9.85 14.61
CA VAL A 101 4.33 -10.22 14.25
C VAL A 101 4.60 -11.67 14.62
N THR A 102 5.22 -12.42 13.71
CA THR A 102 5.68 -13.80 13.94
C THR A 102 7.14 -13.80 14.37
N HIS A 103 8.01 -13.26 13.53
CA HIS A 103 9.44 -13.20 13.73
C HIS A 103 10.06 -12.13 12.81
N THR A 104 11.38 -12.02 12.86
CA THR A 104 12.16 -11.17 11.95
C THR A 104 13.32 -11.94 11.39
N ALA A 105 13.65 -11.75 10.11
CA ALA A 105 14.79 -12.37 9.47
C ALA A 105 15.27 -11.55 8.26
N PRO A 106 16.57 -11.60 7.91
CA PRO A 106 17.11 -11.06 6.66
C PRO A 106 16.80 -11.94 5.43
N ASP A 107 15.54 -12.38 5.32
CA ASP A 107 15.05 -13.32 4.32
C ASP A 107 14.02 -12.65 3.41
N ASP A 108 13.95 -13.10 2.16
CA ASP A 108 12.92 -12.67 1.21
C ASP A 108 12.67 -13.80 0.20
N PRO A 109 11.57 -14.57 0.33
CA PRO A 109 11.29 -15.67 -0.59
C PRO A 109 10.90 -15.22 -2.01
N ILE A 110 10.54 -13.95 -2.21
CA ILE A 110 10.18 -13.42 -3.53
C ILE A 110 11.46 -12.96 -4.24
N VAL A 111 12.23 -12.07 -3.61
CA VAL A 111 13.41 -11.44 -4.24
C VAL A 111 14.64 -12.34 -4.19
N PHE A 112 14.81 -13.11 -3.12
CA PHE A 112 15.98 -13.97 -2.87
C PHE A 112 15.57 -15.41 -2.55
N PRO A 113 14.82 -16.09 -3.44
CA PRO A 113 14.32 -17.44 -3.18
C PRO A 113 15.48 -18.40 -2.87
N GLY A 114 15.31 -19.16 -1.79
CA GLY A 114 16.24 -20.14 -1.26
C GLY A 114 17.56 -19.57 -0.72
N GLN A 115 17.70 -18.26 -0.55
CA GLN A 115 18.94 -17.59 -0.17
C GLN A 115 18.81 -16.87 1.19
N PRO A 116 18.78 -17.62 2.31
CA PRO A 116 18.61 -17.03 3.64
C PRO A 116 19.72 -16.03 3.96
N GLY A 117 19.36 -14.93 4.61
CA GLY A 117 20.29 -13.88 5.03
C GLY A 117 20.80 -12.96 3.92
N THR A 118 20.23 -13.04 2.71
CA THR A 118 20.67 -12.20 1.58
C THR A 118 19.92 -10.86 1.53
N SER A 119 18.72 -10.79 2.10
CA SER A 119 17.95 -9.54 2.16
C SER A 119 18.39 -8.67 3.34
N HIS A 120 17.83 -7.46 3.40
CA HIS A 120 17.81 -6.72 4.65
C HIS A 120 16.78 -7.34 5.61
N ASP A 121 16.87 -7.00 6.90
CA ASP A 121 16.01 -7.58 7.92
C ASP A 121 14.54 -7.15 7.75
N HIS A 122 13.65 -8.13 7.68
CA HIS A 122 12.22 -7.94 7.57
C HIS A 122 11.49 -8.35 8.85
N THR A 123 10.38 -7.68 9.14
CA THR A 123 9.39 -8.08 10.15
C THR A 123 8.27 -8.85 9.46
N PHE A 124 8.10 -10.12 9.81
CA PHE A 124 7.09 -11.01 9.23
C PHE A 124 5.82 -11.07 10.09
N MET A 125 4.67 -11.20 9.42
CA MET A 125 3.33 -11.33 9.99
C MET A 125 2.52 -12.36 9.19
N GLY A 126 1.46 -12.89 9.80
CA GLY A 126 0.61 -13.91 9.18
C GLY A 126 1.21 -15.29 9.33
N ASN A 127 1.59 -15.94 8.23
CA ASN A 127 2.15 -17.29 8.26
C ASN A 127 3.42 -17.35 9.11
N THR A 128 3.40 -18.25 10.10
CA THR A 128 4.46 -18.42 11.10
C THR A 128 5.72 -19.09 10.55
N SER A 129 5.67 -19.63 9.33
CA SER A 129 6.77 -20.34 8.67
C SER A 129 7.39 -19.59 7.49
N THR A 130 6.96 -18.36 7.21
CA THR A 130 7.53 -17.55 6.11
C THR A 130 9.02 -17.36 6.31
N ASP A 131 9.83 -17.74 5.33
CA ASP A 131 11.29 -17.67 5.33
C ASP A 131 11.82 -17.64 3.89
N ALA A 132 13.15 -17.62 3.69
CA ALA A 132 13.72 -17.61 2.34
C ALA A 132 13.37 -18.84 1.47
N TYR A 133 12.89 -19.94 2.04
CA TYR A 133 12.51 -21.17 1.32
C TYR A 133 11.02 -21.27 1.04
N SER A 134 10.24 -20.25 1.42
CA SER A 134 8.80 -20.30 1.29
C SER A 134 8.32 -20.37 -0.16
N THR A 135 7.30 -21.19 -0.37
CA THR A 135 6.64 -21.49 -1.63
C THR A 135 5.14 -21.45 -1.42
N THR A 136 4.36 -21.45 -2.49
CA THR A 136 2.90 -21.53 -2.37
C THR A 136 2.49 -22.77 -1.57
N ALA A 137 3.12 -23.91 -1.87
CA ALA A 137 2.83 -25.19 -1.21
C ALA A 137 3.27 -25.25 0.26
N SER A 138 4.38 -24.59 0.64
CA SER A 138 4.84 -24.60 2.03
C SER A 138 4.01 -23.66 2.92
N LEU A 139 3.46 -22.59 2.35
CA LEU A 139 2.60 -21.67 3.08
C LEU A 139 1.15 -22.17 3.18
N ASP A 140 0.66 -22.90 2.18
CA ASP A 140 -0.73 -23.37 2.14
C ASP A 140 -1.11 -24.21 3.38
N GLY A 141 -2.23 -23.85 4.02
CA GLY A 141 -2.69 -24.48 5.25
C GLY A 141 -1.77 -24.30 6.46
N GLY A 142 -0.74 -23.46 6.36
CA GLY A 142 0.22 -23.18 7.44
C GLY A 142 -0.41 -22.45 8.63
N ALA A 143 0.24 -22.56 9.79
CA ALA A 143 -0.19 -21.84 10.99
C ALA A 143 0.04 -20.32 10.83
N THR A 144 -0.89 -19.51 11.36
CA THR A 144 -0.91 -18.06 11.18
C THR A 144 -1.17 -17.31 12.48
N THR A 145 -0.71 -16.05 12.56
CA THR A 145 -1.04 -15.08 13.61
C THR A 145 -2.18 -14.14 13.23
N CYS A 146 -2.75 -14.28 12.03
CA CYS A 146 -3.94 -13.56 11.61
C CYS A 146 -5.18 -14.03 12.39
N LYS A 147 -6.20 -13.17 12.47
CA LYS A 147 -7.44 -13.50 13.18
C LYS A 147 -8.19 -14.67 12.53
N ALA A 148 -8.25 -14.70 11.20
CA ALA A 148 -8.81 -15.82 10.46
C ALA A 148 -7.76 -16.94 10.31
N PRO A 149 -7.99 -18.16 10.84
CA PRO A 149 -7.05 -19.28 10.66
C PRO A 149 -6.87 -19.71 9.21
N GLY A 150 -7.81 -19.33 8.33
CA GLY A 150 -7.71 -19.54 6.88
C GLY A 150 -6.72 -18.61 6.20
N ASP A 151 -6.20 -17.56 6.86
CA ASP A 151 -5.17 -16.70 6.28
C ASP A 151 -3.76 -17.23 6.54
N ALA A 152 -3.31 -18.14 5.70
CA ALA A 152 -1.93 -18.65 5.76
C ALA A 152 -0.96 -17.80 4.92
N SER A 153 -1.30 -16.55 4.57
CA SER A 153 -0.47 -15.68 3.73
C SER A 153 0.74 -15.13 4.47
N GLY A 154 1.81 -14.85 3.72
CA GLY A 154 2.98 -14.12 4.21
C GLY A 154 2.81 -12.61 3.98
N TYR A 155 3.09 -11.83 5.03
CA TYR A 155 3.12 -10.37 4.99
C TYR A 155 4.41 -9.89 5.65
N TRP A 156 5.24 -9.12 4.95
CA TRP A 156 6.45 -8.60 5.57
C TRP A 156 6.83 -7.21 5.06
N MET A 157 7.62 -6.52 5.88
CA MET A 157 8.11 -5.17 5.62
C MET A 157 9.48 -5.00 6.27
N PRO A 158 10.30 -4.01 5.88
CA PRO A 158 11.57 -3.74 6.54
C PRO A 158 11.40 -3.54 8.05
N SER A 159 12.22 -4.21 8.84
CA SER A 159 12.18 -4.03 10.29
C SER A 159 12.56 -2.61 10.68
N LEU A 160 11.81 -2.04 11.63
CA LEU A 160 12.11 -0.74 12.21
C LEU A 160 13.14 -0.89 13.34
N PHE A 161 14.07 0.04 13.44
CA PHE A 161 15.07 0.14 14.49
C PHE A 161 15.08 1.53 15.08
N GLU A 162 15.42 1.62 16.37
CA GLU A 162 15.90 2.83 17.03
C GLU A 162 17.34 2.55 17.46
N GLY A 163 18.32 3.15 16.76
CA GLY A 163 19.72 2.76 16.88
C GLY A 163 19.92 1.29 16.44
N ASP A 164 20.34 0.44 17.38
CA ASP A 164 20.47 -1.01 17.19
C ASP A 164 19.29 -1.81 17.74
N ARG A 165 18.35 -1.15 18.44
CA ARG A 165 17.20 -1.81 19.03
C ARG A 165 16.10 -1.98 18.00
N LYS A 166 15.73 -3.23 17.72
CA LYS A 166 14.59 -3.54 16.85
C LYS A 166 13.28 -3.14 17.52
N ILE A 167 12.41 -2.47 16.78
CA ILE A 167 11.09 -2.01 17.22
C ILE A 167 10.04 -2.82 16.48
N LEU A 168 9.32 -3.67 17.21
CA LEU A 168 8.25 -4.48 16.65
C LEU A 168 6.90 -3.82 16.91
N PRO A 169 5.99 -3.86 15.93
CA PRO A 169 4.58 -3.60 16.19
C PRO A 169 4.03 -4.49 17.31
N VAL A 170 3.11 -3.97 18.11
CA VAL A 170 2.53 -4.68 19.26
C VAL A 170 1.11 -5.12 18.93
N GLY A 171 0.84 -6.41 19.12
CA GLY A 171 -0.46 -7.01 18.84
C GLY A 171 -0.77 -7.09 17.33
N PRO A 172 -2.03 -7.42 16.98
CA PRO A 172 -2.45 -7.51 15.58
C PRO A 172 -2.36 -6.16 14.88
N GLN A 173 -1.63 -6.12 13.78
CA GLN A 173 -1.57 -4.97 12.88
C GLN A 173 -2.66 -5.06 11.83
N THR A 174 -3.20 -3.92 11.43
CA THR A 174 -4.29 -3.88 10.46
C THR A 174 -3.75 -3.97 9.05
N ILE A 175 -4.11 -5.07 8.38
CA ILE A 175 -3.90 -5.28 6.96
C ILE A 175 -5.29 -5.27 6.33
N TYR A 176 -5.61 -4.22 5.59
CA TYR A 176 -6.90 -4.09 4.95
C TYR A 176 -6.90 -4.78 3.59
N TYR A 177 -8.04 -5.36 3.24
CA TYR A 177 -8.40 -5.77 1.89
C TYR A 177 -9.57 -4.88 1.46
N LYS A 178 -9.34 -3.97 0.52
CA LYS A 178 -10.32 -2.97 0.07
C LYS A 178 -10.58 -3.09 -1.44
N SER A 179 -11.68 -2.55 -1.95
CA SER A 179 -11.73 -2.20 -3.39
C SER A 179 -10.84 -0.99 -3.68
N GLY A 180 -9.99 -1.09 -4.70
CA GLY A 180 -9.28 0.05 -5.31
C GLY A 180 -9.98 0.64 -6.54
N VAL A 181 -10.99 -0.06 -7.07
CA VAL A 181 -11.78 0.36 -8.25
C VAL A 181 -13.17 0.85 -7.83
N THR A 182 -13.78 1.71 -8.67
CA THR A 182 -15.15 2.23 -8.44
C THR A 182 -16.18 1.10 -8.47
N ASP A 183 -16.08 0.18 -9.44
CA ASP A 183 -16.93 -1.01 -9.45
C ASP A 183 -16.41 -2.07 -8.47
N TYR A 184 -16.64 -1.84 -7.19
CA TYR A 184 -16.32 -2.79 -6.12
C TYR A 184 -16.99 -4.15 -6.28
N THR A 185 -18.07 -4.25 -7.07
CA THR A 185 -18.78 -5.51 -7.34
C THR A 185 -18.05 -6.41 -8.34
N SER A 186 -17.06 -5.85 -9.07
CA SER A 186 -16.22 -6.59 -10.01
C SER A 186 -15.00 -7.27 -9.36
N VAL A 187 -14.70 -6.96 -8.10
CA VAL A 187 -13.52 -7.45 -7.38
C VAL A 187 -13.59 -8.96 -7.16
N ARG A 188 -12.50 -9.65 -7.49
CA ARG A 188 -12.34 -11.10 -7.34
C ARG A 188 -11.32 -11.43 -6.26
N PRO A 189 -11.44 -12.55 -5.53
CA PRO A 189 -10.39 -12.97 -4.59
C PRO A 189 -9.06 -13.21 -5.33
N PHE A 190 -7.95 -12.97 -4.64
CA PHE A 190 -6.63 -13.27 -5.19
C PHE A 190 -6.51 -14.77 -5.51
N PRO A 191 -5.85 -15.14 -6.62
CA PRO A 191 -5.48 -16.53 -6.86
C PRO A 191 -4.42 -16.95 -5.85
N LYS A 192 -4.50 -18.20 -5.37
CA LYS A 192 -3.49 -18.80 -4.50
C LYS A 192 -2.10 -18.63 -5.10
N GLY A 193 -1.14 -18.21 -4.28
CA GLY A 193 0.25 -18.04 -4.69
C GLY A 193 0.59 -16.70 -5.35
N LEU A 194 -0.39 -15.81 -5.61
CA LEU A 194 -0.09 -14.44 -6.08
C LEU A 194 0.86 -13.76 -5.10
N ARG A 195 1.93 -13.14 -5.61
CA ARG A 195 2.90 -12.43 -4.78
C ARG A 195 3.45 -11.19 -5.49
N PHE A 196 3.67 -10.12 -4.74
CA PHE A 196 4.17 -8.87 -5.30
C PHE A 196 4.78 -7.98 -4.22
N LEU A 197 5.56 -6.99 -4.66
CA LEU A 197 6.18 -5.97 -3.80
C LEU A 197 5.51 -4.62 -4.02
N VAL A 198 5.35 -3.84 -2.95
CA VAL A 198 4.77 -2.49 -2.98
C VAL A 198 5.79 -1.48 -2.49
N GLY A 199 6.05 -0.42 -3.26
CA GLY A 199 7.16 0.52 -3.00
C GLY A 199 8.52 -0.02 -3.47
N ASP A 200 9.60 0.67 -3.11
CA ASP A 200 10.97 0.25 -3.46
C ASP A 200 11.94 0.63 -2.32
N PRO A 201 12.83 -0.26 -1.84
CA PRO A 201 13.85 0.09 -0.85
C PRO A 201 14.80 1.21 -1.29
N MET A 202 14.93 1.43 -2.61
CA MET A 202 15.85 2.40 -3.22
C MET A 202 15.18 3.72 -3.62
N GLN A 203 13.86 3.86 -3.42
CA GLN A 203 13.17 5.09 -3.80
C GLN A 203 13.68 6.29 -3.00
N SER A 204 13.73 7.44 -3.65
CA SER A 204 13.94 8.74 -3.02
C SER A 204 12.68 9.20 -2.27
N ALA A 205 12.83 10.20 -1.40
CA ALA A 205 11.69 10.82 -0.73
C ALA A 205 10.63 11.40 -1.70
N ALA A 206 11.05 11.88 -2.87
CA ALA A 206 10.15 12.41 -3.90
C ALA A 206 9.36 11.29 -4.59
N GLU A 207 10.04 10.17 -4.92
CA GLU A 207 9.38 8.98 -5.47
C GLU A 207 8.40 8.37 -4.47
N PHE A 208 8.79 8.26 -3.19
CA PHE A 208 7.89 7.81 -2.14
C PHE A 208 6.65 8.70 -2.02
N ARG A 209 6.82 10.03 -2.03
CA ARG A 209 5.70 10.99 -1.98
C ARG A 209 4.76 10.88 -3.16
N GLY A 210 5.32 10.58 -4.34
CA GLY A 210 4.61 10.46 -5.61
C GLY A 210 4.10 9.05 -5.90
N HIS A 211 4.36 8.07 -5.02
CA HIS A 211 3.94 6.70 -5.21
C HIS A 211 2.39 6.62 -5.26
N PRO A 212 1.78 5.90 -6.22
CA PRO A 212 0.31 5.84 -6.34
C PRO A 212 -0.41 5.32 -5.11
N GLY A 213 0.24 4.45 -4.33
CA GLY A 213 -0.27 3.93 -3.07
C GLY A 213 -0.01 4.81 -1.83
N PHE A 214 0.59 6.00 -1.99
CA PHE A 214 0.87 6.91 -0.88
C PHE A 214 -0.44 7.48 -0.33
N VAL A 215 -0.68 7.32 0.98
CA VAL A 215 -1.87 7.86 1.64
C VAL A 215 -1.53 9.16 2.38
N GLU A 216 -0.83 9.04 3.51
CA GLU A 216 -0.52 10.16 4.42
C GLU A 216 0.95 10.15 4.88
N GLY A 217 1.79 9.25 4.36
CA GLY A 217 3.19 9.14 4.78
C GLY A 217 3.36 8.71 6.24
N TRP A 218 4.50 9.02 6.83
CA TRP A 218 4.77 8.73 8.24
C TRP A 218 4.03 9.70 9.16
N GLU A 219 3.37 9.13 10.16
CA GLU A 219 2.53 9.86 11.10
C GLU A 219 3.00 9.61 12.54
N CYS A 220 3.13 10.66 13.36
CA CYS A 220 3.32 10.50 14.80
C CYS A 220 2.66 11.66 15.57
N GLY A 221 1.60 11.35 16.32
CA GLY A 221 0.75 12.35 16.96
C GLY A 221 0.09 13.26 15.92
N ASP A 222 0.27 14.57 16.06
CA ASP A 222 -0.28 15.57 15.13
C ASP A 222 0.65 15.84 13.92
N SER A 223 1.72 15.07 13.74
CA SER A 223 2.61 15.14 12.57
C SER A 223 2.19 14.11 11.54
N TYR A 224 1.93 14.55 10.30
CA TYR A 224 1.43 13.73 9.18
C TYR A 224 1.97 14.27 7.84
N PHE A 225 1.76 13.54 6.74
CA PHE A 225 2.32 13.81 5.41
C PHE A 225 3.86 13.78 5.31
N ASN A 226 4.54 13.14 6.27
CA ASN A 226 6.00 13.07 6.25
C ASN A 226 6.49 11.98 5.29
N THR A 227 7.46 12.31 4.45
CA THR A 227 8.13 11.33 3.57
C THR A 227 9.24 10.57 4.28
N ASP A 228 9.65 11.02 5.46
CA ASP A 228 10.66 10.40 6.30
C ASP A 228 10.17 10.45 7.75
N PHE A 229 10.90 9.82 8.67
CA PHE A 229 10.58 9.89 10.09
C PHE A 229 10.65 11.36 10.56
N PRO A 230 9.61 11.89 11.24
CA PRO A 230 9.73 13.19 11.87
C PRO A 230 10.85 13.12 12.93
N ALA A 231 11.60 14.20 13.13
CA ALA A 231 12.74 14.18 14.07
C ALA A 231 12.32 13.88 15.51
N SER A 232 11.08 14.23 15.86
CA SER A 232 10.48 13.91 17.14
C SER A 232 8.96 13.79 17.04
N CYS A 233 8.35 13.22 18.06
CA CYS A 233 6.91 13.29 18.26
C CYS A 233 6.54 13.31 19.75
N PRO A 234 5.27 13.57 20.12
CA PRO A 234 4.90 13.71 21.52
C PRO A 234 5.25 12.45 22.32
N ASP A 235 6.00 12.63 23.41
CA ASP A 235 6.43 11.57 24.32
C ASP A 235 5.28 11.21 25.28
N ARG A 236 4.36 10.36 24.80
CA ARG A 236 3.20 9.87 25.55
C ARG A 236 2.91 8.43 25.19
N ALA A 237 2.45 7.64 26.15
CA ALA A 237 2.23 6.19 25.97
C ALA A 237 1.18 5.84 24.88
N ASP A 238 0.28 6.76 24.53
CA ASP A 238 -0.74 6.59 23.50
C ASP A 238 -0.26 6.95 22.08
N VAL A 239 0.95 7.51 21.95
CA VAL A 239 1.50 7.96 20.67
C VAL A 239 2.41 6.89 20.08
N GLN A 240 2.13 6.56 18.83
CA GLN A 240 2.90 5.61 18.01
C GLN A 240 3.34 6.29 16.72
N LEU A 241 4.42 5.78 16.14
CA LEU A 241 4.80 6.07 14.76
C LEU A 241 4.00 5.15 13.83
N ASN A 242 3.32 5.70 12.84
CA ASN A 242 2.43 4.99 11.95
C ASN A 242 2.79 5.20 10.48
N ILE A 243 2.44 4.23 9.64
CA ILE A 243 2.56 4.33 8.18
C ILE A 243 1.41 3.58 7.50
N ARG A 244 0.97 4.14 6.38
CA ARG A 244 -0.01 3.52 5.47
C ARG A 244 0.50 3.51 4.04
N LEU A 245 0.46 2.34 3.40
CA LEU A 245 0.82 2.18 1.98
C LEU A 245 -0.11 1.18 1.30
N GLN A 246 -0.65 1.57 0.15
CA GLN A 246 -1.60 0.78 -0.63
C GLN A 246 -0.93 0.05 -1.81
N ALA A 247 -1.31 -1.21 -2.01
CA ALA A 247 -0.90 -2.04 -3.12
C ALA A 247 -1.63 -1.64 -4.42
N PRO A 248 -1.14 -2.07 -5.59
CA PRO A 248 -1.96 -2.11 -6.79
C PRO A 248 -3.15 -3.08 -6.60
N SER A 249 -4.23 -2.90 -7.39
CA SER A 249 -5.49 -3.66 -7.24
C SER A 249 -6.06 -4.17 -8.56
N CYS A 250 -5.23 -4.19 -9.61
CA CYS A 250 -5.57 -4.68 -10.93
C CYS A 250 -4.53 -5.70 -11.36
N TRP A 251 -4.97 -6.90 -11.69
CA TRP A 251 -4.11 -8.03 -12.04
C TRP A 251 -4.23 -8.36 -13.53
N ASP A 252 -3.12 -8.78 -14.15
CA ASP A 252 -3.06 -9.16 -15.57
C ASP A 252 -3.86 -10.43 -15.92
N GLY A 253 -4.24 -11.21 -14.89
CA GLY A 253 -4.96 -12.47 -15.05
C GLY A 253 -4.08 -13.64 -15.47
N GLN A 254 -2.78 -13.44 -15.68
CA GLN A 254 -1.88 -14.39 -16.33
C GLN A 254 -0.81 -14.93 -15.38
N TYR A 255 -0.21 -14.07 -14.55
CA TYR A 255 0.96 -14.45 -13.74
C TYR A 255 0.74 -14.20 -12.25
N LEU A 256 1.08 -15.18 -11.42
CA LEU A 256 1.17 -15.05 -9.96
C LEU A 256 2.42 -14.27 -9.52
N ASP A 257 3.43 -14.23 -10.38
CA ASP A 257 4.65 -13.44 -10.21
C ASP A 257 5.32 -13.17 -11.56
N THR A 258 6.06 -12.08 -11.67
CA THR A 258 6.86 -11.69 -12.84
C THR A 258 8.31 -11.42 -12.42
N PRO A 259 9.30 -11.35 -13.33
CA PRO A 259 10.71 -11.22 -12.94
C PRO A 259 11.06 -9.97 -12.12
N ASP A 260 10.27 -8.90 -12.24
CA ASP A 260 10.40 -7.68 -11.45
C ASP A 260 9.50 -7.66 -10.19
N HIS A 261 8.71 -8.73 -10.04
CA HIS A 261 7.74 -9.02 -9.00
C HIS A 261 6.66 -7.94 -8.83
N LYS A 262 6.40 -7.18 -9.90
CA LYS A 262 5.52 -6.00 -9.91
C LYS A 262 4.66 -5.90 -11.16
N SER A 263 5.22 -6.18 -12.34
CA SER A 263 4.57 -5.89 -13.64
C SER A 263 3.31 -6.69 -13.93
N HIS A 264 2.99 -7.76 -13.18
CA HIS A 264 1.69 -8.44 -13.29
C HIS A 264 0.57 -7.73 -12.52
N MET A 265 0.88 -6.68 -11.77
CA MET A 265 -0.05 -5.87 -10.98
C MET A 265 0.02 -4.40 -11.40
N ALA A 266 -1.12 -3.72 -11.44
CA ALA A 266 -1.23 -2.30 -11.77
C ALA A 266 -2.16 -1.55 -10.82
N TYR A 267 -1.86 -0.27 -10.63
CA TYR A 267 -2.77 0.64 -9.95
C TYR A 267 -3.94 0.99 -10.88
N PRO A 268 -5.15 1.14 -10.34
CA PRO A 268 -6.28 1.66 -11.11
C PRO A 268 -5.94 3.00 -11.76
N VAL A 269 -6.53 3.23 -12.94
CA VAL A 269 -6.43 4.50 -13.65
C VAL A 269 -7.76 5.21 -13.61
N VAL A 270 -7.72 6.55 -13.65
CA VAL A 270 -8.94 7.35 -13.73
C VAL A 270 -9.53 7.21 -15.13
N LYS A 271 -10.79 6.79 -15.20
CA LYS A 271 -11.56 6.74 -16.44
C LYS A 271 -11.67 8.15 -17.04
N PRO A 272 -11.29 8.37 -18.30
CA PRO A 272 -11.32 9.70 -18.91
C PRO A 272 -12.72 10.35 -18.82
N GLY A 273 -12.76 11.58 -18.30
CA GLY A 273 -13.99 12.35 -18.18
C GLY A 273 -14.85 12.02 -16.94
N THR A 274 -14.39 11.14 -16.05
CA THR A 274 -15.04 10.87 -14.76
C THR A 274 -14.01 10.93 -13.62
N ASN A 275 -14.46 10.65 -12.38
CA ASN A 275 -13.58 10.44 -11.23
C ASN A 275 -13.51 8.95 -10.85
N ASP A 276 -13.87 8.06 -11.79
CA ASP A 276 -13.98 6.64 -11.51
C ASP A 276 -12.63 5.95 -11.71
N ASN A 277 -12.25 5.12 -10.75
CA ASN A 277 -11.08 4.27 -10.86
C ASN A 277 -11.47 2.96 -11.54
N VAL A 278 -10.78 2.64 -12.63
CA VAL A 278 -10.96 1.40 -13.39
C VAL A 278 -9.63 0.71 -13.59
N CYS A 279 -9.66 -0.61 -13.73
CA CYS A 279 -8.46 -1.31 -14.12
C CYS A 279 -8.04 -0.99 -15.57
N PRO A 280 -6.73 -0.84 -15.84
CA PRO A 280 -6.26 -0.64 -17.20
C PRO A 280 -6.46 -1.92 -18.02
N ALA A 281 -6.47 -1.79 -19.35
CA ALA A 281 -6.85 -2.88 -20.26
C ALA A 281 -5.86 -4.06 -20.24
N ASP A 282 -4.59 -3.80 -19.90
CA ASP A 282 -3.54 -4.81 -19.74
C ASP A 282 -3.59 -5.51 -18.38
N HIS A 283 -4.33 -4.97 -17.39
CA HIS A 283 -4.53 -5.57 -16.08
C HIS A 283 -6.02 -5.68 -15.72
N PRO A 284 -6.82 -6.43 -16.51
CA PRO A 284 -8.27 -6.27 -16.49
C PRO A 284 -8.98 -6.89 -15.27
N VAL A 285 -8.26 -7.64 -14.42
CA VAL A 285 -8.86 -8.36 -13.30
C VAL A 285 -8.77 -7.54 -12.03
N ALA A 286 -9.89 -6.95 -11.60
CA ALA A 286 -9.96 -6.28 -10.31
C ALA A 286 -9.80 -7.28 -9.16
N VAL A 287 -8.89 -6.99 -8.25
CA VAL A 287 -8.58 -7.76 -7.04
C VAL A 287 -8.49 -6.83 -5.83
N PRO A 288 -8.51 -7.33 -4.57
CA PRO A 288 -8.42 -6.46 -3.42
C PRO A 288 -7.15 -5.60 -3.44
N MET A 289 -7.27 -4.34 -3.07
CA MET A 289 -6.18 -3.46 -2.70
C MET A 289 -5.76 -3.80 -1.27
N ILE A 290 -4.56 -4.33 -1.08
CA ILE A 290 -3.97 -4.45 0.25
C ILE A 290 -3.53 -3.08 0.73
N GLU A 291 -3.86 -2.73 1.97
CA GLU A 291 -3.27 -1.56 2.65
C GLU A 291 -2.64 -2.01 3.96
N PHE A 292 -1.33 -1.87 4.07
CA PHE A 292 -0.65 -2.01 5.35
C PHE A 292 -0.90 -0.75 6.16
N LYS A 293 -1.48 -0.89 7.35
CA LYS A 293 -1.55 0.16 8.38
C LYS A 293 -0.79 -0.32 9.61
N MET A 294 0.45 0.15 9.72
CA MET A 294 1.41 -0.36 10.70
C MET A 294 1.66 0.68 11.77
N ALA A 295 1.65 0.24 13.03
CA ALA A 295 1.88 1.10 14.19
C ALA A 295 3.06 0.58 15.03
N PHE A 296 4.05 1.42 15.26
CA PHE A 296 5.27 1.09 15.98
C PHE A 296 5.28 1.81 17.34
N PRO A 297 5.55 1.11 18.45
CA PRO A 297 5.58 1.69 19.80
C PRO A 297 6.88 2.49 20.05
N VAL A 298 7.09 3.53 19.25
CA VAL A 298 8.21 4.48 19.38
C VAL A 298 7.67 5.90 19.28
N ASN A 299 8.17 6.78 20.15
CA ASN A 299 7.81 8.20 20.22
C ASN A 299 8.94 8.99 20.90
N GLY A 300 8.74 10.29 21.13
CA GLY A 300 9.78 11.15 21.71
C GLY A 300 10.84 11.52 20.67
N ASP A 301 12.12 11.24 20.94
CA ASP A 301 13.22 11.48 19.99
C ASP A 301 13.30 10.34 18.96
N LEU A 302 13.02 10.65 17.69
CA LEU A 302 13.06 9.68 16.60
C LEU A 302 14.31 9.84 15.73
N SER A 303 15.31 10.62 16.15
CA SER A 303 16.51 10.92 15.35
C SER A 303 17.35 9.69 14.98
N GLN A 304 17.22 8.60 15.76
CA GLN A 304 17.88 7.32 15.50
C GLN A 304 16.95 6.28 14.86
N VAL A 305 15.71 6.64 14.55
CA VAL A 305 14.76 5.72 13.93
C VAL A 305 15.12 5.52 12.46
N ARG A 306 15.17 4.25 12.05
CA ARG A 306 15.48 3.83 10.68
C ARG A 306 14.76 2.52 10.34
N LEU A 307 14.57 2.27 9.06
CA LEU A 307 14.26 0.94 8.55
C LEU A 307 15.56 0.14 8.33
N ALA A 308 15.44 -1.18 8.29
CA ALA A 308 16.49 -2.05 7.79
C ALA A 308 16.91 -1.71 6.35
N SER A 309 15.98 -1.20 5.55
CA SER A 309 16.19 -0.70 4.18
C SER A 309 16.72 0.74 4.12
N GLY A 310 16.89 1.43 5.25
CA GLY A 310 17.40 2.80 5.31
C GLY A 310 16.43 3.81 5.93
N ARG A 311 16.21 4.94 5.25
CA ARG A 311 15.38 6.06 5.74
C ARG A 311 13.88 5.74 5.61
N GLY A 312 13.01 6.55 6.20
CA GLY A 312 11.56 6.31 6.19
C GLY A 312 10.96 6.20 4.79
N TYR A 313 11.49 6.91 3.80
CA TYR A 313 11.03 6.81 2.42
C TYR A 313 11.40 5.48 1.74
N SER A 314 12.29 4.67 2.31
CA SER A 314 12.59 3.31 1.79
C SER A 314 11.52 2.27 2.16
N PHE A 315 10.42 2.71 2.81
CA PHE A 315 9.33 1.82 3.20
C PHE A 315 8.72 1.14 1.97
N HIS A 316 8.62 -0.17 2.08
CA HIS A 316 7.96 -1.07 1.16
C HIS A 316 7.37 -2.22 1.97
N TYR A 317 6.56 -3.04 1.31
CA TYR A 317 6.15 -4.30 1.88
C TYR A 317 5.88 -5.30 0.77
N ASP A 318 5.84 -6.55 1.19
CA ASP A 318 5.72 -7.69 0.32
C ASP A 318 4.57 -8.57 0.79
N PHE A 319 3.91 -9.20 -0.16
CA PHE A 319 2.77 -10.06 0.07
C PHE A 319 2.93 -11.35 -0.69
N PHE A 320 2.62 -12.48 -0.05
CA PHE A 320 2.55 -13.79 -0.66
C PHE A 320 1.24 -14.48 -0.26
N ASN A 321 0.29 -14.52 -1.18
CA ASN A 321 -1.05 -15.05 -0.93
C ASN A 321 -1.05 -16.55 -0.68
N ALA A 322 -1.49 -16.96 0.50
CA ALA A 322 -1.75 -18.35 0.82
C ALA A 322 -3.07 -18.57 1.59
N TRP A 323 -3.98 -17.59 1.56
CA TRP A 323 -5.35 -17.72 2.05
C TRP A 323 -6.05 -18.98 1.56
N ASP A 324 -6.75 -19.71 2.44
CA ASP A 324 -7.77 -20.68 2.05
C ASP A 324 -8.77 -20.05 1.07
N ASP A 325 -8.91 -20.67 -0.10
CA ASP A 325 -9.64 -20.11 -1.24
C ASP A 325 -11.12 -19.85 -0.93
N ALA A 326 -11.74 -20.77 -0.18
CA ALA A 326 -13.15 -20.64 0.21
C ALA A 326 -13.33 -19.50 1.21
N THR A 327 -12.43 -19.40 2.20
CA THR A 327 -12.44 -18.34 3.21
C THR A 327 -12.26 -16.96 2.57
N LEU A 328 -11.23 -16.78 1.73
CA LEU A 328 -10.99 -15.49 1.07
C LEU A 328 -12.15 -15.11 0.14
N ARG A 329 -12.69 -16.07 -0.62
CA ARG A 329 -13.86 -15.83 -1.47
C ARG A 329 -15.06 -15.37 -0.66
N ALA A 330 -15.34 -15.98 0.50
CA ALA A 330 -16.44 -15.58 1.35
C ALA A 330 -16.27 -14.15 1.86
N LEU A 331 -15.08 -13.80 2.36
CA LEU A 331 -14.76 -12.44 2.84
C LEU A 331 -14.85 -11.40 1.72
N VAL A 332 -14.26 -11.66 0.55
CA VAL A 332 -14.34 -10.74 -0.61
C VAL A 332 -15.77 -10.56 -1.08
N THR A 333 -16.53 -11.64 -1.21
CA THR A 333 -17.93 -11.60 -1.68
C THR A 333 -18.82 -10.85 -0.69
N HIS A 334 -18.67 -11.13 0.60
CA HIS A 334 -19.50 -10.54 1.64
C HIS A 334 -19.14 -9.07 1.91
N CYS A 335 -17.85 -8.78 2.06
CA CYS A 335 -17.40 -7.48 2.57
C CYS A 335 -17.05 -6.48 1.47
N VAL A 336 -16.27 -6.90 0.47
CA VAL A 336 -15.86 -6.01 -0.62
C VAL A 336 -17.00 -5.84 -1.61
N VAL A 337 -17.45 -6.94 -2.22
CA VAL A 337 -18.55 -6.94 -3.21
C VAL A 337 -19.88 -6.54 -2.54
N GLY A 338 -20.09 -6.90 -1.28
CA GLY A 338 -21.28 -6.48 -0.51
C GLY A 338 -21.26 -5.03 -0.03
N GLY A 339 -20.14 -4.31 -0.16
CA GLY A 339 -20.00 -2.90 0.21
C GLY A 339 -20.11 -2.64 1.72
N LEU A 340 -19.42 -3.44 2.54
CA LEU A 340 -19.46 -3.39 3.99
C LEU A 340 -18.12 -2.95 4.59
N GLN A 341 -18.16 -2.49 5.85
CA GLN A 341 -16.97 -2.23 6.66
C GLN A 341 -16.73 -3.37 7.64
N CYS A 342 -16.19 -4.47 7.14
CA CYS A 342 -16.01 -5.66 7.95
C CYS A 342 -14.78 -5.61 8.86
N ASP A 343 -14.91 -6.21 10.04
CA ASP A 343 -13.78 -6.70 10.81
C ASP A 343 -13.20 -8.01 10.21
N ALA A 344 -12.29 -8.66 10.94
CA ALA A 344 -11.65 -9.89 10.48
C ALA A 344 -12.56 -11.13 10.43
N ARG A 345 -13.74 -11.07 11.02
CA ARG A 345 -14.77 -12.10 10.92
C ARG A 345 -15.61 -11.92 9.65
N GLY A 346 -15.46 -10.79 8.98
CA GLY A 346 -16.41 -10.37 7.95
C GLY A 346 -17.71 -9.81 8.54
N TYR A 347 -17.68 -9.26 9.75
CA TYR A 347 -18.84 -8.65 10.40
C TYR A 347 -18.75 -7.12 10.35
N ASP A 348 -19.81 -6.46 9.90
CA ASP A 348 -19.94 -5.00 9.91
C ASP A 348 -20.75 -4.55 11.13
N GLN A 349 -20.08 -3.86 12.06
CA GLN A 349 -20.70 -3.37 13.30
C GLN A 349 -21.79 -2.33 13.05
N THR A 350 -21.74 -1.65 11.90
CA THR A 350 -22.71 -0.62 11.51
C THR A 350 -23.89 -1.18 10.71
N HIS A 351 -23.74 -2.40 10.15
CA HIS A 351 -24.78 -3.13 9.41
C HIS A 351 -24.93 -4.58 9.93
N PRO A 352 -25.32 -4.78 11.21
CA PRO A 352 -25.41 -6.10 11.82
C PRO A 352 -26.40 -7.05 11.12
N GLU A 353 -27.39 -6.50 10.42
CA GLU A 353 -28.38 -7.24 9.65
C GLU A 353 -27.79 -7.99 8.45
N ALA A 354 -26.61 -7.59 7.96
CA ALA A 354 -25.91 -8.30 6.90
C ALA A 354 -25.34 -9.65 7.40
N GLY A 355 -25.17 -9.81 8.72
CA GLY A 355 -24.50 -10.97 9.29
C GLY A 355 -22.98 -10.93 9.11
N ALA A 356 -22.33 -12.08 9.29
CA ALA A 356 -20.88 -12.22 9.17
C ALA A 356 -20.52 -13.26 8.10
N ALA A 357 -19.41 -13.03 7.40
CA ALA A 357 -18.87 -14.01 6.45
C ALA A 357 -18.40 -15.30 7.16
N LEU A 358 -17.89 -15.18 8.39
CA LEU A 358 -17.32 -16.26 9.19
C LEU A 358 -18.05 -16.46 10.53
N GLY A 359 -17.92 -17.66 11.10
CA GLY A 359 -18.34 -18.01 12.45
C GLY A 359 -17.59 -17.26 13.54
N GLU A 360 -17.99 -17.43 14.80
CA GLU A 360 -17.32 -16.79 15.95
C GLU A 360 -15.88 -17.26 16.16
N ASP A 361 -15.54 -18.42 15.62
CA ASP A 361 -14.19 -18.98 15.57
C ASP A 361 -13.38 -18.56 14.34
N TYR A 362 -13.91 -17.59 13.56
CA TYR A 362 -13.31 -17.07 12.32
C TYR A 362 -13.11 -18.14 11.24
N ARG A 363 -13.96 -19.17 11.23
CA ARG A 363 -14.01 -20.20 10.18
C ARG A 363 -15.29 -20.09 9.37
N LEU A 364 -15.33 -20.72 8.20
CA LEU A 364 -16.56 -20.84 7.43
C LEU A 364 -17.64 -21.60 8.24
N PRO A 365 -18.92 -21.19 8.14
CA PRO A 365 -20.04 -21.85 8.83
C PRO A 365 -20.26 -23.32 8.50
#